data_AF-A0A6G0URH8-F1
#
_entry.id   AF-A0A6G0URH8-F1
#
_cell.length_a   1.000
_cell.length_b   1.000
_cell.length_c   1.000
_cell.angle_alpha   90.00
_cell.angle_beta   90.00
_cell.angle_gamma   90.00
#
_symmetry.space_group_name_H-M   'P 1'
#
loop_
_entity.id
_entity.type
_entity.pdbx_description
1 polymer ?
#
loop_
_entity_poly.entity_id
_entity_poly.type
_entity_poly.pdbx_seq_one_letter_code
_entity_poly.pdbx_strand_id
1 'polypeptide(L)'
;MTGPSVSAVTRLRKDYQRLVKDPVPYATAHPLPSNILEWHYVVQGAKDTPYEGGYYHGKLVFPADFPFRPPSIYMMTPSGRFQTDTRLCLSISDFHPDTWNPSWTVSTILMGLTSFMNENTPTYGSIQTSVAEKVTLARKSKRFNLKNPKFCEVFEELAEQFRKEISEEDRTMSNMVSDPPGNKDKTSRDSSSFTANIVLITGVVALALAVRTSLEKIKMEEKKVLPKTYLLILVMSVPGDFEARETIRNTWMKSSSKGSSFFRTIFPIGIQNLDPTDMAKLKVENENFGDLVFLEKVTESYEKLAKKTAESIDFAVKNFDFEFLLKVDSDSFVRIGAVLKSLRDIAHPRLYWGFLDGRAKPFRTGKWKEADWILCDRYLPYQLGGGYVISYQLAAYISQNMKLLKYYVSEDVSVGVWLAGMDTKYVHDPRFDTEFQSRGCNNEYLITHKKSPKQMVALFANLQQTGRICLKEFQARPSYVYDFSVPPSQCCTRRNNSGIP
;
A
#
# COMPACT_ATOMS: atom_id res chain seq x y z
N MET A 1 27.40 -4.46 -35.97
CA MET A 1 26.23 -4.25 -35.10
C MET A 1 25.07 -5.00 -35.72
N THR A 2 24.56 -6.01 -35.03
CA THR A 2 23.40 -6.78 -35.51
C THR A 2 22.17 -5.88 -35.46
N GLY A 3 21.47 -5.74 -36.59
CA GLY A 3 20.21 -4.99 -36.65
C GLY A 3 19.16 -5.52 -35.65
N PRO A 4 18.05 -4.79 -35.43
CA PRO A 4 17.02 -5.21 -34.49
C PRO A 4 16.47 -6.59 -34.89
N SER A 5 16.26 -7.49 -33.93
CA SER A 5 15.60 -8.76 -34.22
C SER A 5 14.16 -8.49 -34.69
N VAL A 6 13.65 -9.32 -35.60
CA VAL A 6 12.25 -9.24 -36.07
C VAL A 6 11.27 -9.32 -34.90
N SER A 7 11.62 -10.10 -33.87
CA SER A 7 10.87 -10.20 -32.62
C SER A 7 10.81 -8.88 -31.86
N ALA A 8 11.94 -8.19 -31.66
CA ALA A 8 12.01 -6.90 -30.97
C ALA A 8 11.19 -5.83 -31.68
N VAL A 9 11.32 -5.72 -33.01
CA VAL A 9 10.54 -4.77 -33.81
C VAL A 9 9.04 -5.04 -33.68
N THR A 10 8.63 -6.29 -33.82
CA THR A 10 7.22 -6.69 -33.72
C THR A 10 6.66 -6.39 -32.33
N ARG A 11 7.45 -6.68 -31.29
CA ARG A 11 7.08 -6.40 -29.90
C ARG A 11 6.92 -4.91 -29.64
N LEU A 12 7.88 -4.08 -30.04
CA LEU A 12 7.84 -2.63 -29.82
C LEU A 12 6.69 -1.96 -30.60
N ARG A 13 6.37 -2.43 -31.82
CA ARG A 13 5.16 -1.98 -32.53
C ARG A 13 3.88 -2.26 -31.77
N LYS A 14 3.75 -3.45 -31.18
CA LYS A 14 2.59 -3.82 -30.34
C LYS A 14 2.52 -2.97 -29.07
N ASP A 15 3.67 -2.72 -28.43
CA ASP A 15 3.73 -1.86 -27.25
C ASP A 15 3.35 -0.41 -27.60
N TYR A 16 3.72 0.08 -28.79
CA TYR A 16 3.32 1.42 -29.26
C TYR A 16 1.81 1.51 -29.49
N GLN A 17 1.23 0.55 -30.20
CA GLN A 17 -0.21 0.47 -30.41
C GLN A 17 -0.98 0.41 -29.09
N ARG A 18 -0.43 -0.31 -28.10
CA ARG A 18 -1.02 -0.37 -26.76
C ARG A 18 -0.93 0.97 -26.04
N LEU A 19 0.22 1.63 -26.07
CA LEU A 19 0.41 2.93 -25.42
C LEU A 19 -0.49 4.02 -26.02
N VAL A 20 -0.71 4.00 -27.34
CA VAL A 20 -1.65 4.92 -28.00
C VAL A 20 -3.10 4.61 -27.61
N LYS A 21 -3.46 3.32 -27.52
CA LYS A 21 -4.82 2.89 -27.14
C LYS A 21 -5.12 3.13 -25.65
N ASP A 22 -4.14 2.95 -24.78
CA ASP A 22 -4.25 3.04 -23.32
C ASP A 22 -3.06 3.86 -22.77
N PRO A 23 -3.17 5.22 -22.81
CA PRO A 23 -2.09 6.12 -22.42
C PRO A 23 -1.75 6.04 -20.93
N VAL A 24 -0.46 6.22 -20.60
CA VAL A 24 -0.01 6.29 -19.20
C VAL A 24 -0.26 7.70 -18.65
N PRO A 25 -0.91 7.84 -17.48
CA PRO A 25 -1.07 9.15 -16.85
C PRO A 25 0.29 9.83 -16.61
N TYR A 26 0.38 11.11 -16.94
CA TYR A 26 1.58 11.93 -16.78
C TYR A 26 2.82 11.46 -17.57
N ALA A 27 2.69 10.55 -18.53
CA ALA A 27 3.80 10.14 -19.37
C ALA A 27 3.36 9.89 -20.82
N THR A 28 4.10 10.44 -21.77
CA THR A 28 3.95 10.13 -23.20
C THR A 28 5.28 9.59 -23.74
N ALA A 29 5.23 8.71 -24.74
CA ALA A 29 6.43 8.22 -25.42
C ALA A 29 6.16 7.83 -26.87
N HIS A 30 7.16 8.07 -27.73
CA HIS A 30 7.13 7.71 -29.13
C HIS A 30 8.49 7.17 -29.59
N PRO A 31 8.53 6.16 -30.48
CA PRO A 31 9.76 5.73 -31.14
C PRO A 31 10.33 6.83 -32.03
N LEU A 32 11.65 6.87 -32.20
CA LEU A 32 12.24 7.65 -33.27
C LEU A 32 11.78 7.10 -34.63
N PRO A 33 11.40 7.98 -35.59
CA PRO A 33 11.03 7.54 -36.94
C PRO A 33 12.12 6.73 -37.64
N SER A 34 13.38 7.07 -37.36
CA SER A 34 14.58 6.43 -37.93
C SER A 34 15.06 5.19 -37.17
N ASN A 35 14.62 4.97 -35.92
CA ASN A 35 15.10 3.87 -35.09
C ASN A 35 14.07 3.44 -34.04
N ILE A 36 13.36 2.35 -34.30
CA ILE A 36 12.36 1.81 -33.37
C ILE A 36 12.95 1.31 -32.04
N LEU A 37 14.26 1.06 -31.95
CA LEU A 37 14.92 0.67 -30.69
C LEU A 37 15.25 1.87 -29.80
N GLU A 38 15.08 3.10 -30.27
CA GLU A 38 15.25 4.31 -29.46
C GLU A 38 13.91 5.02 -29.37
N TRP A 39 13.39 5.11 -28.15
CA TRP A 39 12.14 5.83 -27.89
C TRP A 39 12.44 7.04 -27.04
N HIS A 40 11.77 8.14 -27.33
CA HIS A 40 11.76 9.28 -26.43
C HIS A 40 10.49 9.28 -25.61
N TYR A 41 10.58 9.81 -24.40
CA TYR A 41 9.44 9.99 -23.52
C TYR A 41 9.46 11.37 -22.88
N VAL A 42 8.30 11.83 -22.42
CA VAL A 42 8.15 13.02 -21.58
C VAL A 42 7.34 12.63 -20.35
N VAL A 43 7.91 12.85 -19.17
CA VAL A 43 7.18 12.76 -17.89
C VAL A 43 6.70 14.15 -17.53
N GLN A 44 5.40 14.32 -17.31
CA GLN A 44 4.82 15.55 -16.76
C GLN A 44 4.89 15.48 -15.24
N GLY A 45 5.37 16.55 -14.60
CA GLY A 45 5.37 16.66 -13.16
C GLY A 45 3.94 16.65 -12.61
N ALA A 46 3.61 15.65 -11.80
CA ALA A 46 2.31 15.53 -11.17
C ALA A 46 2.05 16.68 -10.19
N LYS A 47 0.78 16.98 -9.95
CA LYS A 47 0.35 17.95 -8.94
C LYS A 47 0.87 17.55 -7.56
N ASP A 48 1.14 18.54 -6.71
CA ASP A 48 1.61 18.35 -5.33
C ASP A 48 2.99 17.67 -5.24
N THR A 49 3.81 17.84 -6.28
CA THR A 49 5.21 17.39 -6.32
C THR A 49 6.14 18.57 -6.58
N PRO A 50 7.43 18.51 -6.17
CA PRO A 50 8.42 19.52 -6.56
C PRO A 50 8.61 19.68 -8.08
N TYR A 51 8.05 18.76 -8.86
CA TYR A 51 8.17 18.71 -10.30
C TYR A 51 6.97 19.33 -11.02
N GLU A 52 5.90 19.70 -10.30
CA GLU A 52 4.64 20.22 -10.83
C GLU A 52 4.86 21.33 -11.87
N GLY A 53 4.13 21.24 -12.98
CA GLY A 53 4.25 22.16 -14.13
C GLY A 53 5.50 21.93 -14.99
N GLY A 54 6.42 21.07 -14.55
CA GLY A 54 7.59 20.67 -15.31
C GLY A 54 7.33 19.53 -16.30
N TYR A 55 8.13 19.47 -17.36
CA TYR A 55 8.08 18.44 -18.39
C TYR A 55 9.48 17.88 -18.64
N TYR A 56 9.68 16.59 -18.38
CA TYR A 56 10.99 15.97 -18.33
C TYR A 56 11.15 14.97 -19.47
N HIS A 57 11.85 15.41 -20.51
CA HIS A 57 12.22 14.62 -21.68
C HIS A 57 13.34 13.64 -21.33
N GLY A 58 13.19 12.40 -21.77
CA GLY A 58 14.18 11.35 -21.66
C GLY A 58 14.12 10.38 -22.83
N LYS A 59 14.91 9.31 -22.75
CA LYS A 59 14.93 8.24 -23.77
C LYS A 59 15.09 6.85 -23.18
N LEU A 60 14.51 5.88 -23.88
CA LEU A 60 14.69 4.44 -23.69
C LEU A 60 15.49 3.89 -24.86
N VAL A 61 16.53 3.11 -24.57
CA VAL A 61 17.34 2.43 -25.60
C VAL A 61 17.16 0.93 -25.41
N PHE A 62 16.44 0.30 -26.33
CA PHE A 62 16.12 -1.12 -26.31
C PHE A 62 17.24 -1.96 -26.93
N PRO A 63 17.62 -3.10 -26.34
CA PRO A 63 18.57 -4.02 -26.95
C PRO A 63 17.92 -4.77 -28.12
N ALA A 64 18.73 -5.30 -29.05
CA ALA A 64 18.25 -5.97 -30.26
C ALA A 64 17.39 -7.23 -29.99
N ASP A 65 17.54 -7.83 -28.80
CA ASP A 65 16.82 -8.99 -28.29
C ASP A 65 15.72 -8.64 -27.27
N PHE A 66 15.28 -7.38 -27.21
CA PHE A 66 14.05 -7.03 -26.48
C PHE A 66 12.87 -7.91 -26.96
N PRO A 67 12.03 -8.46 -26.07
CA PRO A 67 11.88 -8.15 -24.65
C PRO A 67 12.64 -9.06 -23.70
N PHE A 68 13.62 -9.85 -24.15
CA PHE A 68 14.34 -10.78 -23.26
C PHE A 68 15.34 -10.08 -22.34
N ARG A 69 15.78 -8.86 -22.71
CA ARG A 69 16.58 -7.98 -21.86
C ARG A 69 15.93 -6.59 -21.72
N PRO A 70 16.14 -5.89 -20.59
CA PRO A 70 15.58 -4.56 -20.37
C PRO A 70 16.19 -3.48 -21.28
N PRO A 71 15.53 -2.33 -21.45
CA PRO A 71 16.16 -1.14 -22.01
C PRO A 71 17.09 -0.42 -21.02
N SER A 72 18.01 0.37 -21.55
CA SER A 72 18.65 1.45 -20.79
C SER A 72 17.71 2.66 -20.71
N ILE A 73 17.69 3.36 -19.58
CA ILE A 73 16.82 4.52 -19.31
C ILE A 73 17.68 5.76 -19.05
N TYR A 74 17.32 6.91 -19.63
CA TYR A 74 18.04 8.17 -19.50
C TYR A 74 17.09 9.36 -19.35
N MET A 75 17.41 10.29 -18.44
CA MET A 75 16.76 11.60 -18.36
C MET A 75 17.59 12.64 -19.11
N MET A 76 16.99 13.46 -19.97
CA MET A 76 17.69 14.52 -20.71
C MET A 76 17.40 15.91 -20.13
N THR A 77 16.15 16.16 -19.71
CA THR A 77 15.80 17.42 -19.05
C THR A 77 16.33 17.44 -17.61
N PRO A 78 17.06 18.49 -17.20
CA PRO A 78 17.46 18.67 -15.81
C PRO A 78 16.25 18.66 -14.87
N SER A 79 16.21 17.69 -13.96
CA SER A 79 15.09 17.50 -13.02
C SER A 79 15.44 17.75 -11.56
N GLY A 80 16.73 17.78 -11.23
CA GLY A 80 17.21 17.75 -9.84
C GLY A 80 17.03 16.40 -9.15
N ARG A 81 16.57 15.37 -9.89
CA ARG A 81 16.42 14.00 -9.40
C ARG A 81 17.40 13.03 -10.05
N PHE A 82 17.59 13.17 -11.36
CA PHE A 82 18.45 12.33 -12.16
C PHE A 82 19.53 13.19 -12.82
N GLN A 83 20.75 12.68 -12.82
CA GLN A 83 21.82 13.22 -13.64
C GLN A 83 21.45 13.05 -15.12
N THR A 84 21.58 14.13 -15.89
CA THR A 84 21.21 14.13 -17.30
C THR A 84 22.15 13.26 -18.13
N ASP A 85 21.60 12.59 -19.14
CA ASP A 85 22.30 11.72 -20.09
C ASP A 85 23.11 10.57 -19.45
N THR A 86 22.83 10.25 -18.19
CA THR A 86 23.39 9.10 -17.48
C THR A 86 22.38 7.95 -17.44
N ARG A 87 22.87 6.71 -17.61
CA ARG A 87 22.04 5.50 -17.44
C ARG A 87 21.45 5.47 -16.03
N LEU A 88 20.15 5.24 -15.91
CA LEU A 88 19.45 5.15 -14.63
C LEU A 88 19.28 3.70 -14.22
N CYS A 89 19.72 3.37 -13.00
CA CYS A 89 19.56 2.05 -12.42
C CYS A 89 18.20 1.94 -11.71
N LEU A 90 17.20 1.42 -12.42
CA LEU A 90 15.89 1.07 -11.89
C LEU A 90 15.68 -0.43 -12.01
N SER A 91 14.81 -1.03 -11.19
CA SER A 91 14.47 -2.48 -11.28
C SER A 91 13.95 -2.93 -12.66
N ILE A 92 13.54 -1.96 -13.49
CA ILE A 92 13.05 -2.11 -14.87
C ILE A 92 14.11 -1.75 -15.93
N SER A 93 15.36 -1.54 -15.54
CA SER A 93 16.47 -1.12 -16.41
C SER A 93 17.49 -2.24 -16.63
N ASP A 94 18.36 -2.03 -17.61
CA ASP A 94 19.43 -2.95 -18.01
C ASP A 94 20.48 -3.27 -16.93
N PHE A 95 20.47 -2.56 -15.79
CA PHE A 95 21.26 -2.91 -14.61
C PHE A 95 20.77 -4.18 -13.90
N HIS A 96 19.50 -4.56 -14.10
CA HIS A 96 18.87 -5.68 -13.42
C HIS A 96 18.27 -6.71 -14.40
N PRO A 97 19.10 -7.36 -15.23
CA PRO A 97 18.60 -8.36 -16.18
C PRO A 97 17.95 -9.57 -15.49
N ASP A 98 18.39 -9.94 -14.29
CA ASP A 98 17.89 -11.12 -13.57
C ASP A 98 16.49 -10.91 -12.97
N THR A 99 16.10 -9.66 -12.71
CA THR A 99 14.75 -9.31 -12.20
C THR A 99 13.82 -8.80 -13.30
N TRP A 100 14.30 -8.76 -14.54
CA TRP A 100 13.53 -8.32 -15.69
C TRP A 100 12.43 -9.31 -16.04
N ASN A 101 11.21 -8.82 -16.21
CA ASN A 101 10.12 -9.63 -16.73
C ASN A 101 9.87 -9.29 -18.22
N PRO A 102 10.09 -10.23 -19.16
CA PRO A 102 9.83 -10.00 -20.58
C PRO A 102 8.38 -9.61 -20.92
N SER A 103 7.42 -9.79 -20.00
CA SER A 103 6.03 -9.38 -20.17
C SER A 103 5.80 -7.88 -19.89
N TRP A 104 6.72 -7.19 -19.24
CA TRP A 104 6.61 -5.74 -18.99
C TRP A 104 6.66 -4.96 -20.29
N THR A 105 5.74 -4.01 -20.45
CA THR A 105 5.63 -3.18 -21.66
C THR A 105 6.31 -1.83 -21.47
N VAL A 106 6.43 -1.08 -22.57
CA VAL A 106 6.83 0.34 -22.51
C VAL A 106 5.95 1.13 -21.53
N SER A 107 4.64 0.88 -21.48
CA SER A 107 3.74 1.50 -20.49
C SER A 107 4.18 1.20 -19.05
N THR A 108 4.52 -0.06 -18.74
CA THR A 108 5.01 -0.45 -17.40
C THR A 108 6.34 0.23 -17.06
N ILE A 109 7.25 0.37 -18.04
CA ILE A 109 8.52 1.07 -17.87
C ILE A 109 8.27 2.55 -17.51
N LEU A 110 7.38 3.23 -18.25
CA LEU A 110 7.04 4.64 -18.00
C LEU A 110 6.37 4.83 -16.63
N MET A 111 5.43 3.96 -16.26
CA MET A 111 4.81 3.97 -14.93
C MET A 111 5.84 3.82 -13.82
N GLY A 112 6.76 2.86 -13.95
CA GLY A 112 7.83 2.63 -12.98
C GLY A 112 8.78 3.82 -12.86
N LEU A 113 9.16 4.43 -13.98
CA LEU A 113 9.98 5.64 -14.00
C LEU A 113 9.28 6.84 -13.34
N THR A 114 8.01 7.10 -13.67
CA THR A 114 7.22 8.20 -13.08
C THR A 114 7.04 8.00 -11.58
N SER A 115 6.81 6.76 -11.12
CA SER A 115 6.79 6.44 -9.68
C SER A 115 8.13 6.78 -9.03
N PHE A 116 9.22 6.28 -9.60
CA PHE A 116 10.57 6.43 -9.01
C PHE A 116 11.07 7.88 -9.03
N MET A 117 10.64 8.70 -9.98
CA MET A 117 10.92 10.14 -10.04
C MET A 117 10.40 10.87 -8.78
N ASN A 118 9.30 10.41 -8.21
CA ASN A 118 8.64 10.99 -7.03
C ASN A 118 9.14 10.44 -5.70
N GLU A 119 10.06 9.48 -5.74
CA GLU A 119 10.75 8.94 -4.57
C GLU A 119 12.11 9.63 -4.34
N ASN A 120 12.66 9.46 -3.13
CA ASN A 120 14.00 9.96 -2.78
C ASN A 120 15.05 8.84 -2.68
N THR A 121 14.71 7.61 -3.09
CA THR A 121 15.59 6.44 -3.03
C THR A 121 16.87 6.68 -3.84
N PRO A 122 18.07 6.62 -3.23
CA PRO A 122 19.31 6.73 -3.98
C PRO A 122 19.47 5.56 -4.96
N THR A 123 19.86 5.86 -6.19
CA THR A 123 20.27 4.87 -7.19
C THR A 123 21.37 5.42 -8.10
N TYR A 124 22.00 4.55 -8.89
CA TYR A 124 22.95 5.00 -9.91
C TYR A 124 22.26 5.92 -10.92
N GLY A 125 22.89 7.09 -11.16
CA GLY A 125 22.34 8.16 -11.97
C GLY A 125 21.37 9.09 -11.22
N SER A 126 21.10 8.88 -9.93
CA SER A 126 20.37 9.85 -9.12
C SER A 126 21.26 10.94 -8.54
N ILE A 127 20.70 12.13 -8.35
CA ILE A 127 21.34 13.27 -7.68
C ILE A 127 20.42 13.78 -6.57
N GLN A 128 20.99 14.53 -5.62
CA GLN A 128 20.23 15.20 -4.57
C GLN A 128 20.35 16.72 -4.74
N THR A 129 19.21 17.37 -4.88
CA THR A 129 19.08 18.83 -4.93
C THR A 129 17.97 19.30 -4.00
N SER A 130 17.94 20.60 -3.72
CA SER A 130 16.89 21.19 -2.88
C SER A 130 15.53 21.20 -3.58
N VAL A 131 14.44 21.23 -2.81
CA VAL A 131 13.08 21.39 -3.37
C VAL A 131 12.96 22.67 -4.20
N ALA A 132 13.55 23.77 -3.73
CA ALA A 132 13.56 25.05 -4.44
C ALA A 132 14.25 24.94 -5.81
N GLU A 133 15.32 24.17 -5.89
CA GLU A 133 16.02 23.90 -7.14
C GLU A 133 15.16 23.07 -8.09
N LYS A 134 14.51 22.00 -7.62
CA LYS A 134 13.57 21.19 -8.43
C LYS A 134 12.43 22.02 -8.99
N VAL A 135 11.82 22.88 -8.18
CA VAL A 135 10.74 23.79 -8.61
C VAL A 135 11.26 24.80 -9.65
N THR A 136 12.49 25.29 -9.48
CA THR A 136 13.13 26.18 -10.46
C THR A 136 13.37 25.46 -11.79
N LEU A 137 13.84 24.22 -11.76
CA LEU A 137 14.05 23.37 -12.93
C LEU A 137 12.72 23.03 -13.62
N ALA A 138 11.65 22.76 -12.86
CA ALA A 138 10.31 22.53 -13.39
C ALA A 138 9.83 23.71 -14.25
N ARG A 139 9.95 24.95 -13.76
CA ARG A 139 9.60 26.17 -14.52
C ARG A 139 10.44 26.36 -15.79
N LYS A 140 11.70 25.93 -15.78
CA LYS A 140 12.62 26.08 -16.91
C LYS A 140 12.50 24.95 -17.95
N SER A 141 11.84 23.85 -17.59
CA SER A 141 11.82 22.61 -18.37
C SER A 141 11.25 22.77 -19.79
N LYS A 142 10.12 23.48 -19.96
CA LYS A 142 9.52 23.73 -21.29
C LYS A 142 10.50 24.43 -22.24
N ARG A 143 11.08 25.54 -21.78
CA ARG A 143 12.10 26.31 -22.53
C ARG A 143 13.36 25.48 -22.81
N PHE A 144 13.76 24.61 -21.88
CA PHE A 144 14.88 23.70 -22.10
C PHE A 144 14.57 22.68 -23.20
N ASN A 145 13.40 22.05 -23.14
CA ASN A 145 13.00 21.01 -24.09
C ASN A 145 12.89 21.54 -25.52
N LEU A 146 12.39 22.76 -25.71
CA LEU A 146 12.30 23.41 -27.02
C LEU A 146 13.66 23.63 -27.71
N LYS A 147 14.77 23.60 -26.96
CA LYS A 147 16.13 23.69 -27.53
C LYS A 147 16.63 22.34 -28.06
N ASN A 148 15.98 21.23 -27.72
CA ASN A 148 16.37 19.90 -28.14
C ASN A 148 15.67 19.54 -29.46
N PRO A 149 16.40 19.37 -30.58
CA PRO A 149 15.78 19.04 -31.88
C PRO A 149 14.99 17.74 -31.85
N LYS A 150 15.47 16.71 -31.15
CA LYS A 150 14.76 15.42 -31.02
C LYS A 150 13.45 15.57 -30.24
N PHE A 151 13.39 16.46 -29.26
CA PHE A 151 12.14 16.75 -28.56
C PHE A 151 11.13 17.38 -29.52
N CYS A 152 11.56 18.40 -30.28
CA CYS A 152 10.70 19.08 -31.25
C CYS A 152 10.24 18.18 -32.41
N GLU A 153 11.08 17.23 -32.83
CA GLU A 153 10.74 16.25 -33.87
C GLU A 153 9.74 15.20 -33.36
N VAL A 154 9.97 14.65 -32.17
CA VAL A 154 9.16 13.52 -31.66
C VAL A 154 7.86 13.97 -30.99
N PHE A 155 7.84 15.16 -30.38
CA PHE A 155 6.68 15.69 -29.66
C PHE A 155 6.25 17.04 -30.25
N GLU A 156 6.03 17.07 -31.57
CA GLU A 156 5.69 18.29 -32.32
C GLU A 156 4.51 19.06 -31.70
N GLU A 157 3.39 18.38 -31.41
CA GLU A 157 2.20 18.98 -30.80
C GLU A 157 2.51 19.62 -29.43
N LEU A 158 3.29 18.93 -28.60
CA LEU A 158 3.69 19.42 -27.28
C LEU A 158 4.66 20.60 -27.38
N ALA A 159 5.56 20.58 -28.37
CA ALA A 159 6.47 21.69 -28.65
C ALA A 159 5.69 22.94 -29.11
N GLU A 160 4.68 22.80 -29.96
CA GLU A 160 3.79 23.90 -30.32
C GLU A 160 3.01 24.45 -29.13
N GLN A 161 2.47 23.58 -28.28
CA GLN A 161 1.81 23.97 -27.05
C GLN A 161 2.75 24.81 -26.17
N PHE A 162 3.98 24.35 -25.94
CA PHE A 162 4.94 25.09 -25.11
C PHE A 162 5.32 26.45 -25.71
N ARG A 163 5.47 26.54 -27.04
CA ARG A 163 5.76 27.83 -27.71
C ARG A 163 4.63 28.84 -27.49
N LYS A 164 3.36 28.39 -27.56
CA LYS A 164 2.19 29.24 -27.30
C LYS A 164 2.15 29.72 -25.85
N GLU A 165 2.26 28.80 -24.90
CA GLU A 165 2.24 29.11 -23.46
C GLU A 165 3.36 30.08 -23.08
N ILE A 166 4.59 29.87 -23.57
CA ILE A 166 5.73 30.76 -23.31
C ILE A 166 5.50 32.14 -23.94
N SER A 167 4.95 32.21 -25.16
CA SER A 167 4.64 33.49 -25.81
C SER A 167 3.57 34.28 -25.07
N GLU A 168 2.59 33.62 -24.45
CA GLU A 168 1.56 34.25 -23.63
C GLU A 168 2.16 34.75 -22.31
N GLU A 169 2.94 33.93 -21.62
CA GLU A 169 3.66 34.31 -20.39
C GLU A 169 4.57 35.53 -20.61
N ASP A 170 5.33 35.56 -21.71
CA ASP A 170 6.23 36.66 -22.03
C ASP A 170 5.48 37.95 -22.39
N ARG A 171 4.31 37.86 -23.05
CA ARG A 171 3.42 39.01 -23.31
C ARG A 171 2.84 39.58 -22.02
N THR A 172 2.34 38.73 -21.12
CA THR A 172 1.77 39.17 -19.84
C THR A 172 2.83 39.85 -18.98
N MET A 173 4.05 39.30 -18.94
CA MET A 173 5.16 39.86 -18.18
C MET A 173 5.67 41.18 -18.77
N SER A 174 5.68 41.32 -20.11
CA SER A 174 6.01 42.59 -20.77
C SER A 174 4.98 43.68 -20.46
N ASN A 175 3.68 43.36 -20.44
CA ASN A 175 2.61 44.32 -20.15
C ASN A 175 2.63 44.83 -18.70
N MET A 176 3.13 44.02 -17.75
CA MET A 176 3.27 44.44 -16.34
C MET A 176 4.48 45.36 -16.10
N VAL A 177 5.45 45.41 -17.02
CA VAL A 177 6.68 46.21 -16.89
C VAL A 177 6.57 47.57 -17.60
N SER A 178 5.57 47.75 -18.47
CA SER A 178 5.39 48.96 -19.29
C SER A 178 4.57 50.10 -18.68
N ASP A 179 4.02 49.98 -17.46
CA ASP A 179 3.27 51.05 -16.79
C ASP A 179 4.12 51.79 -15.73
N PRO A 180 4.60 53.03 -15.97
CA PRO A 180 5.17 53.88 -14.93
C PRO A 180 4.06 54.59 -14.12
N PRO A 181 4.25 54.90 -12.83
CA PRO A 181 3.25 55.62 -12.06
C PRO A 181 3.29 57.13 -12.40
N GLY A 182 2.42 57.54 -13.31
CA GLY A 182 2.24 58.94 -13.74
C GLY A 182 0.91 59.54 -13.27
N ASN A 183 1.02 60.59 -12.46
CA ASN A 183 -0.04 61.42 -11.88
C ASN A 183 -0.75 62.31 -12.94
N LYS A 184 -2.10 62.40 -12.89
CA LYS A 184 -2.97 63.60 -12.99
C LYS A 184 -4.33 63.35 -13.70
N ASP A 185 -5.39 63.57 -12.92
CA ASP A 185 -6.55 64.44 -13.18
C ASP A 185 -6.96 64.77 -14.64
N LYS A 186 -8.16 64.31 -15.06
CA LYS A 186 -9.33 65.11 -15.50
C LYS A 186 -10.32 64.34 -16.40
N THR A 187 -11.56 64.27 -15.92
CA THR A 187 -12.86 64.38 -16.63
C THR A 187 -12.94 64.07 -18.14
N SER A 188 -13.74 63.06 -18.50
CA SER A 188 -14.93 63.22 -19.37
C SER A 188 -15.79 61.95 -19.38
N ARG A 189 -17.11 62.15 -19.36
CA ARG A 189 -18.18 61.16 -19.36
C ARG A 189 -18.08 60.21 -20.55
N ASP A 190 -18.35 58.92 -20.33
CA ASP A 190 -19.23 58.20 -21.25
C ASP A 190 -20.11 57.16 -20.55
N SER A 191 -21.34 57.10 -21.03
CA SER A 191 -22.49 56.42 -20.44
C SER A 191 -22.58 54.98 -20.94
N SER A 192 -21.90 54.03 -20.27
CA SER A 192 -22.19 52.59 -20.43
C SER A 192 -21.44 51.71 -19.40
N SER A 193 -21.78 51.77 -18.11
CA SER A 193 -21.10 50.86 -17.16
C SER A 193 -21.84 50.52 -15.86
N PHE A 194 -23.08 50.98 -15.66
CA PHE A 194 -23.71 50.79 -14.34
C PHE A 194 -24.20 49.36 -14.08
N THR A 195 -24.59 48.61 -15.11
CA THR A 195 -25.00 47.20 -14.98
C THR A 195 -23.80 46.24 -14.91
N ALA A 196 -22.68 46.57 -15.56
CA ALA A 196 -21.47 45.74 -15.53
C ALA A 196 -20.78 45.78 -14.15
N ASN A 197 -20.71 46.94 -13.50
CA ASN A 197 -20.01 47.08 -12.23
C ASN A 197 -20.75 46.45 -11.03
N ILE A 198 -22.09 46.41 -11.03
CA ILE A 198 -22.84 45.76 -9.94
C ILE A 198 -22.74 44.23 -10.03
N VAL A 199 -22.77 43.65 -11.24
CA VAL A 199 -22.57 42.20 -11.46
C VAL A 199 -21.12 41.80 -11.15
N LEU A 200 -20.15 42.65 -11.48
CA LEU A 200 -18.74 42.41 -11.16
C LEU A 200 -18.48 42.46 -9.65
N ILE A 201 -19.02 43.45 -8.93
CA ILE A 201 -18.79 43.57 -7.47
C ILE A 201 -19.50 42.44 -6.71
N THR A 202 -20.73 42.09 -7.08
CA THR A 202 -21.44 40.94 -6.46
C THR A 202 -20.77 39.61 -6.80
N GLY A 203 -20.30 39.43 -8.04
CA GLY A 203 -19.52 38.27 -8.46
C GLY A 203 -18.16 38.16 -7.76
N VAL A 204 -17.45 39.26 -7.57
CA VAL A 204 -16.15 39.30 -6.87
C VAL A 204 -16.32 39.05 -5.37
N VAL A 205 -17.39 39.55 -4.73
CA VAL A 205 -17.68 39.25 -3.32
C VAL A 205 -18.11 37.80 -3.13
N ALA A 206 -18.96 37.26 -4.03
CA ALA A 206 -19.33 35.85 -4.03
C ALA A 206 -18.13 34.94 -4.30
N LEU A 207 -17.25 35.32 -5.23
CA LEU A 207 -16.01 34.62 -5.53
C LEU A 207 -15.03 34.75 -4.37
N ALA A 208 -14.92 35.89 -3.69
CA ALA A 208 -14.06 36.06 -2.53
C ALA A 208 -14.56 35.23 -1.33
N LEU A 209 -15.88 35.12 -1.14
CA LEU A 209 -16.49 34.22 -0.15
C LEU A 209 -16.31 32.74 -0.53
N ALA A 210 -16.44 32.38 -1.82
CA ALA A 210 -16.18 31.04 -2.33
C ALA A 210 -14.70 30.64 -2.28
N VAL A 211 -13.80 31.60 -2.53
CA VAL A 211 -12.35 31.45 -2.42
C VAL A 211 -11.95 31.40 -0.95
N ARG A 212 -12.58 32.17 -0.05
CA ARG A 212 -12.31 32.08 1.39
C ARG A 212 -12.79 30.76 1.99
N THR A 213 -13.97 30.28 1.62
CA THR A 213 -14.46 28.94 2.02
C THR A 213 -13.64 27.81 1.38
N SER A 214 -13.17 28.00 0.14
CA SER A 214 -12.20 27.08 -0.50
C SER A 214 -10.81 27.13 0.16
N LEU A 215 -10.34 28.31 0.58
CA LEU A 215 -9.06 28.51 1.26
C LEU A 215 -9.10 27.98 2.70
N GLU A 216 -10.25 28.02 3.36
CA GLU A 216 -10.45 27.32 4.64
C GLU A 216 -10.49 25.79 4.45
N LYS A 217 -10.95 25.29 3.30
CA LYS A 217 -10.78 23.88 2.89
C LYS A 217 -9.35 23.52 2.46
N ILE A 218 -8.52 24.51 2.09
CA ILE A 218 -7.10 24.33 1.70
C ILE A 218 -6.16 24.32 2.93
N LYS A 219 -6.67 24.51 4.15
CA LYS A 219 -5.90 24.13 5.35
C LYS A 219 -5.76 22.60 5.44
N MET A 220 -4.63 22.13 4.93
CA MET A 220 -3.96 20.84 5.17
C MET A 220 -4.57 19.57 4.53
N GLU A 221 -4.03 19.15 3.39
CA GLU A 221 -3.64 17.75 3.21
C GLU A 221 -2.10 17.68 3.22
N GLU A 222 -1.52 17.71 4.42
CA GLU A 222 -0.17 17.18 4.60
C GLU A 222 -0.14 15.76 4.05
N LYS A 223 0.90 15.36 3.31
CA LYS A 223 1.21 13.95 3.09
C LYS A 223 1.22 13.28 4.46
N LYS A 224 0.16 12.55 4.79
CA LYS A 224 -0.01 11.91 6.09
C LYS A 224 1.15 10.96 6.29
N VAL A 225 2.16 11.38 7.04
CA VAL A 225 3.24 10.50 7.46
C VAL A 225 2.59 9.44 8.33
N LEU A 226 2.46 8.23 7.77
CA LEU A 226 1.79 7.17 8.48
C LEU A 226 2.62 6.80 9.72
N PRO A 227 1.99 6.59 10.88
CA PRO A 227 2.67 6.12 12.07
C PRO A 227 3.39 4.79 11.77
N LYS A 228 4.71 4.80 11.96
CA LYS A 228 5.56 3.63 11.79
C LYS A 228 5.38 2.64 12.92
N THR A 229 5.28 1.35 12.60
CA THR A 229 5.28 0.25 13.58
C THR A 229 5.81 -1.03 12.96
N TYR A 230 6.79 -1.70 13.55
CA TYR A 230 7.29 -2.97 12.99
C TYR A 230 6.21 -4.06 12.93
N LEU A 231 5.44 -4.23 14.01
CA LEU A 231 4.33 -5.18 14.11
C LEU A 231 3.01 -4.46 14.41
N LEU A 232 2.07 -4.46 13.47
CA LEU A 232 0.70 -4.02 13.74
C LEU A 232 -0.14 -5.22 14.20
N ILE A 233 -0.83 -5.11 15.33
CA ILE A 233 -1.65 -6.18 15.91
C ILE A 233 -3.12 -5.79 15.75
N LEU A 234 -3.86 -6.55 14.93
CA LEU A 234 -5.29 -6.45 14.78
C LEU A 234 -5.97 -7.43 15.74
N VAL A 235 -6.65 -6.91 16.75
CA VAL A 235 -7.45 -7.73 17.66
C VAL A 235 -8.90 -7.72 17.20
N MET A 236 -9.34 -8.82 16.61
CA MET A 236 -10.72 -8.99 16.13
C MET A 236 -11.66 -9.09 17.33
N SER A 237 -12.41 -8.01 17.59
CA SER A 237 -13.35 -7.90 18.70
C SER A 237 -14.68 -7.29 18.24
N VAL A 238 -15.79 -7.57 18.92
CA VAL A 238 -17.13 -7.05 18.57
C VAL A 238 -17.54 -5.89 19.49
N PRO A 239 -18.60 -5.11 19.19
CA PRO A 239 -19.01 -3.97 20.03
C PRO A 239 -19.10 -4.29 21.53
N GLY A 240 -19.70 -5.43 21.89
CA GLY A 240 -19.88 -5.88 23.27
C GLY A 240 -18.62 -6.36 24.01
N ASP A 241 -17.47 -6.49 23.34
CA ASP A 241 -16.24 -7.06 23.90
C ASP A 241 -15.43 -6.10 24.80
N PHE A 242 -16.08 -5.16 25.50
CA PHE A 242 -15.36 -4.18 26.33
C PHE A 242 -14.44 -4.86 27.36
N GLU A 243 -14.95 -5.85 28.11
CA GLU A 243 -14.18 -6.58 29.12
C GLU A 243 -12.95 -7.29 28.52
N ALA A 244 -13.11 -7.88 27.32
CA ALA A 244 -12.01 -8.56 26.64
C ALA A 244 -10.94 -7.56 26.19
N ARG A 245 -11.34 -6.44 25.56
CA ARG A 245 -10.41 -5.38 25.16
C ARG A 245 -9.69 -4.77 26.37
N GLU A 246 -10.42 -4.46 27.44
CA GLU A 246 -9.84 -3.94 28.69
C GLU A 246 -8.85 -4.93 29.30
N THR A 247 -9.18 -6.23 29.32
CA THR A 247 -8.28 -7.26 29.81
C THR A 247 -7.00 -7.32 28.98
N ILE A 248 -7.12 -7.27 27.65
CA ILE A 248 -5.97 -7.26 26.74
C ILE A 248 -5.06 -6.04 27.00
N ARG A 249 -5.65 -4.84 27.12
CA ARG A 249 -4.94 -3.59 27.48
C ARG A 249 -4.21 -3.71 28.82
N ASN A 250 -4.81 -4.40 29.79
CA ASN A 250 -4.27 -4.55 31.13
C ASN A 250 -3.34 -5.75 31.32
N THR A 251 -3.21 -6.61 30.31
CA THR A 251 -2.38 -7.81 30.36
C THR A 251 -1.29 -7.76 29.31
N TRP A 252 -1.38 -8.57 28.26
CA TRP A 252 -0.28 -8.82 27.37
C TRP A 252 0.10 -7.62 26.48
N MET A 253 -0.76 -6.62 26.29
CA MET A 253 -0.35 -5.35 25.67
C MET A 253 0.73 -4.63 26.49
N LYS A 254 0.77 -4.83 27.81
CA LYS A 254 1.79 -4.29 28.72
C LYS A 254 3.04 -5.18 28.83
N SER A 255 3.09 -6.31 28.13
CA SER A 255 4.18 -7.30 28.26
C SER A 255 5.51 -6.88 27.64
N SER A 256 5.56 -5.75 26.93
CA SER A 256 6.76 -5.24 26.27
C SER A 256 6.89 -3.73 26.51
N SER A 257 8.07 -3.30 26.98
CA SER A 257 8.41 -1.88 27.13
C SER A 257 8.78 -1.20 25.80
N LYS A 258 8.84 -1.96 24.70
CA LYS A 258 9.10 -1.40 23.38
C LYS A 258 7.96 -0.46 22.98
N GLY A 259 8.32 0.73 22.50
CA GLY A 259 7.35 1.75 22.11
C GLY A 259 6.58 1.41 20.83
N SER A 260 5.70 2.35 20.45
CA SER A 260 4.77 2.22 19.32
C SER A 260 5.43 2.06 17.94
N SER A 261 6.74 2.33 17.82
CA SER A 261 7.53 2.04 16.63
C SER A 261 7.84 0.56 16.42
N PHE A 262 7.73 -0.27 17.47
CA PHE A 262 7.96 -1.71 17.39
C PHE A 262 6.67 -2.51 17.31
N PHE A 263 5.65 -2.11 18.05
CA PHE A 263 4.33 -2.69 17.88
C PHE A 263 3.23 -1.70 18.21
N ARG A 264 2.08 -1.89 17.58
CA ARG A 264 0.86 -1.14 17.87
C ARG A 264 -0.32 -2.08 17.80
N THR A 265 -1.23 -1.99 18.76
CA THR A 265 -2.46 -2.78 18.79
C THR A 265 -3.63 -1.89 18.44
N ILE A 266 -4.54 -2.39 17.61
CA ILE A 266 -5.82 -1.74 17.32
C ILE A 266 -6.96 -2.79 17.38
N PHE A 267 -8.17 -2.31 17.66
CA PHE A 267 -9.38 -3.11 17.77
C PHE A 267 -10.38 -2.72 16.69
N PRO A 268 -10.43 -3.42 15.54
CA PRO A 268 -11.40 -3.13 14.49
C PRO A 268 -12.81 -3.58 14.89
N ILE A 269 -13.77 -2.65 14.78
CA ILE A 269 -15.18 -2.83 15.13
C ILE A 269 -16.04 -2.48 13.91
N GLY A 270 -16.88 -3.41 13.45
CA GLY A 270 -17.93 -3.13 12.48
C GLY A 270 -19.06 -2.32 13.11
N ILE A 271 -19.38 -1.19 12.49
CA ILE A 271 -20.40 -0.25 13.01
C ILE A 271 -21.61 -0.10 12.08
N GLN A 272 -21.64 -0.83 10.96
CA GLN A 272 -22.75 -0.73 10.02
C GLN A 272 -24.02 -1.32 10.64
N ASN A 273 -25.04 -0.47 10.78
CA ASN A 273 -26.33 -0.77 11.43
C ASN A 273 -26.23 -1.04 12.94
N LEU A 274 -25.21 -0.48 13.62
CA LEU A 274 -25.09 -0.59 15.07
C LEU A 274 -26.12 0.29 15.79
N ASP A 275 -26.65 -0.18 16.91
CA ASP A 275 -27.57 0.59 17.76
C ASP A 275 -26.89 1.87 18.28
N PRO A 276 -27.60 3.02 18.33
CA PRO A 276 -27.04 4.28 18.83
C PRO A 276 -26.46 4.19 20.25
N THR A 277 -27.05 3.36 21.12
CA THR A 277 -26.59 3.15 22.50
C THR A 277 -25.24 2.45 22.52
N ASP A 278 -25.08 1.40 21.71
CA ASP A 278 -23.81 0.67 21.62
C ASP A 278 -22.74 1.51 20.92
N MET A 279 -23.12 2.31 19.92
CA MET A 279 -22.21 3.29 19.32
C MET A 279 -21.75 4.35 20.33
N ALA A 280 -22.62 4.82 21.22
CA ALA A 280 -22.26 5.76 22.26
C ALA A 280 -21.25 5.16 23.26
N LYS A 281 -21.45 3.91 23.70
CA LYS A 281 -20.49 3.19 24.56
C LYS A 281 -19.11 3.07 23.90
N LEU A 282 -19.08 2.71 22.62
CA LEU A 282 -17.83 2.59 21.85
C LEU A 282 -17.11 3.93 21.69
N LYS A 283 -17.85 5.03 21.48
CA LYS A 283 -17.26 6.37 21.41
C LYS A 283 -16.60 6.74 22.74
N VAL A 284 -17.30 6.54 23.86
CA VAL A 284 -16.75 6.79 25.20
C VAL A 284 -15.52 5.93 25.47
N GLU A 285 -15.54 4.65 25.09
CA GLU A 285 -14.35 3.79 25.18
C GLU A 285 -13.20 4.36 24.34
N ASN A 286 -13.45 4.73 23.09
CA ASN A 286 -12.40 5.21 22.19
C ASN A 286 -11.86 6.59 22.58
N GLU A 287 -12.66 7.45 23.21
CA GLU A 287 -12.20 8.72 23.79
C GLU A 287 -11.15 8.50 24.88
N ASN A 288 -11.29 7.40 25.64
CA ASN A 288 -10.35 7.06 26.72
C ASN A 288 -9.09 6.36 26.21
N PHE A 289 -9.20 5.48 25.22
CA PHE A 289 -8.09 4.59 24.81
C PHE A 289 -7.50 4.88 23.42
N GLY A 290 -8.28 5.46 22.50
CA GLY A 290 -7.84 5.84 21.15
C GLY A 290 -7.37 4.67 20.27
N ASP A 291 -7.75 3.44 20.58
CA ASP A 291 -7.30 2.21 19.94
C ASP A 291 -8.40 1.44 19.20
N LEU A 292 -9.64 1.95 19.18
CA LEU A 292 -10.72 1.40 18.38
C LEU A 292 -10.67 1.93 16.95
N VAL A 293 -10.95 1.04 16.00
CA VAL A 293 -11.06 1.36 14.57
C VAL A 293 -12.47 1.05 14.11
N PHE A 294 -13.23 2.08 13.71
CA PHE A 294 -14.60 1.90 13.27
C PHE A 294 -14.66 1.61 11.76
N LEU A 295 -15.20 0.44 11.41
CA LEU A 295 -15.39 -0.02 10.04
C LEU A 295 -16.83 0.25 9.60
N GLU A 296 -17.04 1.37 8.93
CA GLU A 296 -18.37 1.90 8.55
C GLU A 296 -19.17 0.97 7.65
N LYS A 297 -18.50 0.12 6.87
CA LYS A 297 -19.10 -0.75 5.84
C LYS A 297 -19.22 -2.21 6.28
N VAL A 298 -19.05 -2.49 7.56
CA VAL A 298 -19.05 -3.84 8.13
C VAL A 298 -20.16 -3.96 9.17
N THR A 299 -21.11 -4.85 8.90
CA THR A 299 -22.04 -5.35 9.92
C THR A 299 -21.38 -6.52 10.65
N GLU A 300 -21.52 -6.54 11.97
CA GLU A 300 -20.97 -7.61 12.81
C GLU A 300 -21.81 -8.88 12.70
N SER A 301 -21.20 -9.94 12.18
CA SER A 301 -21.67 -11.32 12.29
C SER A 301 -20.51 -12.26 11.97
N TYR A 302 -20.65 -13.53 12.32
CA TYR A 302 -19.60 -14.51 12.02
C TYR A 302 -19.38 -14.65 10.51
N GLU A 303 -20.45 -14.69 9.72
CA GLU A 303 -20.39 -14.83 8.25
C GLU A 303 -19.77 -13.60 7.56
N LYS A 304 -19.66 -12.48 8.29
CA LYS A 304 -18.99 -11.25 7.82
C LYS A 304 -17.56 -11.12 8.34
N LEU A 305 -17.05 -12.08 9.12
CA LEU A 305 -15.71 -12.01 9.69
C LEU A 305 -14.62 -11.91 8.61
N ALA A 306 -14.75 -12.66 7.51
CA ALA A 306 -13.83 -12.54 6.37
C ALA A 306 -13.81 -11.12 5.79
N LYS A 307 -14.99 -10.50 5.62
CA LYS A 307 -15.10 -9.10 5.16
C LYS A 307 -14.45 -8.16 6.17
N LYS A 308 -14.74 -8.35 7.46
CA LYS A 308 -14.15 -7.57 8.54
C LYS A 308 -12.63 -7.65 8.54
N THR A 309 -12.04 -8.84 8.37
CA THR A 309 -10.59 -9.01 8.24
C THR A 309 -10.05 -8.19 7.08
N ALA A 310 -10.64 -8.32 5.89
CA ALA A 310 -10.16 -7.59 4.71
C ALA A 310 -10.26 -6.07 4.88
N GLU A 311 -11.37 -5.56 5.42
CA GLU A 311 -11.56 -4.12 5.70
C GLU A 311 -10.61 -3.63 6.81
N SER A 312 -10.29 -4.48 7.80
CA SER A 312 -9.31 -4.16 8.84
C SER A 312 -7.88 -4.10 8.28
N ILE A 313 -7.52 -5.02 7.38
CA ILE A 313 -6.25 -5.02 6.66
C ILE A 313 -6.15 -3.78 5.75
N ASP A 314 -7.23 -3.42 5.06
CA ASP A 314 -7.29 -2.21 4.24
C ASP A 314 -7.11 -0.93 5.05
N PHE A 315 -7.81 -0.84 6.20
CA PHE A 315 -7.60 0.24 7.14
C PHE A 315 -6.13 0.29 7.61
N ALA A 316 -5.56 -0.85 7.97
CA ALA A 316 -4.17 -0.95 8.41
C ALA A 316 -3.20 -0.41 7.35
N VAL A 317 -3.30 -0.91 6.12
CA VAL A 317 -2.44 -0.50 4.98
C VAL A 317 -2.57 1.00 4.68
N LYS A 318 -3.77 1.57 4.84
CA LYS A 318 -4.01 3.00 4.57
C LYS A 318 -3.58 3.93 5.71
N ASN A 319 -3.40 3.41 6.94
CA ASN A 319 -3.22 4.25 8.13
C ASN A 319 -1.93 3.99 8.91
N PHE A 320 -1.16 2.96 8.58
CA PHE A 320 0.09 2.63 9.26
C PHE A 320 1.18 2.24 8.25
N ASP A 321 2.43 2.59 8.56
CA ASP A 321 3.62 2.08 7.88
C ASP A 321 4.17 0.92 8.73
N PHE A 322 3.94 -0.32 8.30
CA PHE A 322 4.30 -1.52 9.07
C PHE A 322 4.98 -2.60 8.23
N GLU A 323 5.76 -3.47 8.88
CA GLU A 323 6.42 -4.60 8.21
C GLU A 323 5.60 -5.90 8.30
N PHE A 324 5.01 -6.15 9.47
CA PHE A 324 4.20 -7.33 9.73
C PHE A 324 2.88 -6.97 10.40
N LEU A 325 1.84 -7.73 10.07
CA LEU A 325 0.52 -7.63 10.66
C LEU A 325 0.19 -8.96 11.35
N LEU A 326 -0.08 -8.92 12.65
CA LEU A 326 -0.59 -10.02 13.43
C LEU A 326 -2.11 -9.86 13.58
N LYS A 327 -2.90 -10.77 13.01
CA LYS A 327 -4.32 -10.90 13.36
C LYS A 327 -4.43 -11.83 14.55
N VAL A 328 -5.23 -11.45 15.55
CA VAL A 328 -5.61 -12.32 16.68
C VAL A 328 -7.06 -12.11 17.08
N ASP A 329 -7.64 -13.13 17.71
CA ASP A 329 -8.99 -13.03 18.28
C ASP A 329 -8.98 -12.37 19.67
N SER A 330 -10.09 -11.75 20.07
CA SER A 330 -10.24 -11.09 21.38
C SER A 330 -10.15 -12.03 22.58
N ASP A 331 -10.19 -13.34 22.37
CA ASP A 331 -10.00 -14.39 23.37
C ASP A 331 -8.63 -15.10 23.26
N SER A 332 -7.61 -14.40 22.73
CA SER A 332 -6.24 -14.90 22.58
C SER A 332 -5.24 -14.17 23.48
N PHE A 333 -4.28 -14.91 24.04
CA PHE A 333 -3.15 -14.36 24.79
C PHE A 333 -1.87 -14.34 23.93
N VAL A 334 -1.17 -13.21 23.84
CA VAL A 334 0.01 -13.05 22.95
C VAL A 334 1.26 -12.72 23.75
N ARG A 335 2.35 -13.47 23.55
CA ARG A 335 3.68 -13.11 24.09
C ARG A 335 4.43 -12.22 23.10
N ILE A 336 4.08 -10.93 23.07
CA ILE A 336 4.59 -9.95 22.08
C ILE A 336 6.11 -10.00 21.94
N GLY A 337 6.86 -10.02 23.04
CA GLY A 337 8.33 -10.08 23.00
C GLY A 337 8.88 -11.32 22.29
N ALA A 338 8.24 -12.48 22.49
CA ALA A 338 8.63 -13.74 21.85
C ALA A 338 8.24 -13.78 20.36
N VAL A 339 7.08 -13.21 20.00
CA VAL A 339 6.67 -13.02 18.61
C VAL A 339 7.67 -12.11 17.88
N LEU A 340 7.98 -10.94 18.46
CA LEU A 340 8.95 -10.00 17.88
C LEU A 340 10.35 -10.59 17.73
N LYS A 341 10.79 -11.44 18.68
CA LYS A 341 12.06 -12.14 18.58
C LYS A 341 12.03 -13.11 17.40
N SER A 342 11.00 -13.94 17.31
CA SER A 342 10.87 -14.95 16.25
C SER A 342 10.74 -14.33 14.86
N LEU A 343 10.06 -13.18 14.74
CA LEU A 343 9.92 -12.45 13.48
C LEU A 343 11.26 -12.04 12.86
N ARG A 344 12.24 -11.68 13.69
CA ARG A 344 13.58 -11.31 13.19
C ARG A 344 14.27 -12.46 12.49
N ASP A 345 14.04 -13.69 12.94
CA ASP A 345 14.71 -14.88 12.42
C ASP A 345 14.04 -15.39 11.13
N ILE A 346 12.71 -15.29 11.05
CA ILE A 346 11.95 -15.84 9.91
C ILE A 346 11.63 -14.80 8.81
N ALA A 347 11.86 -13.51 9.11
CA ALA A 347 11.45 -12.34 8.34
C ALA A 347 11.48 -12.59 6.82
N HIS A 348 10.36 -12.32 6.17
CA HIS A 348 10.24 -12.47 4.73
C HIS A 348 9.22 -11.47 4.17
N PRO A 349 9.50 -10.84 3.01
CA PRO A 349 8.59 -9.88 2.39
C PRO A 349 7.19 -10.43 2.07
N ARG A 350 7.07 -11.75 1.91
CA ARG A 350 5.82 -12.50 1.65
C ARG A 350 5.55 -13.58 2.70
N LEU A 351 5.71 -13.25 3.98
CA LEU A 351 5.55 -14.18 5.09
C LEU A 351 4.06 -14.45 5.37
N TYR A 352 3.67 -15.71 5.49
CA TYR A 352 2.39 -16.13 6.08
C TYR A 352 2.64 -17.19 7.15
N TRP A 353 2.60 -16.77 8.42
CA TRP A 353 3.09 -17.54 9.56
C TRP A 353 2.00 -17.80 10.59
N GLY A 354 1.89 -19.04 11.06
CA GLY A 354 0.92 -19.44 12.07
C GLY A 354 0.81 -20.94 12.20
N PHE A 355 -0.36 -21.44 12.62
CA PHE A 355 -0.62 -22.87 12.70
C PHE A 355 -1.31 -23.42 11.43
N LEU A 356 -0.51 -23.82 10.44
CA LEU A 356 -0.98 -24.20 9.10
C LEU A 356 -1.73 -25.53 9.09
N ASP A 357 -2.89 -25.61 8.43
CA ASP A 357 -3.60 -26.87 8.14
C ASP A 357 -3.93 -27.01 6.65
N GLY A 358 -3.71 -28.20 6.13
CA GLY A 358 -3.98 -28.58 4.74
C GLY A 358 -5.03 -29.70 4.58
N ARG A 359 -5.57 -30.23 5.69
CA ARG A 359 -6.45 -31.40 5.67
C ARG A 359 -7.93 -31.05 5.70
N ALA A 360 -8.28 -29.86 6.15
CA ALA A 360 -9.68 -29.51 6.43
C ALA A 360 -10.56 -29.63 5.18
N LYS A 361 -11.78 -30.13 5.37
CA LYS A 361 -12.78 -30.29 4.31
C LYS A 361 -13.86 -29.22 4.44
N PRO A 362 -14.43 -28.75 3.31
CA PRO A 362 -15.57 -27.84 3.34
C PRO A 362 -16.74 -28.42 4.11
N PHE A 363 -17.25 -27.65 5.07
CA PHE A 363 -18.48 -28.01 5.76
C PHE A 363 -19.65 -27.92 4.76
N ARG A 364 -20.39 -29.02 4.60
CA ARG A 364 -21.53 -29.08 3.67
C ARG A 364 -22.89 -28.86 4.36
N THR A 365 -22.90 -28.87 5.69
CA THR A 365 -24.11 -28.70 6.52
C THR A 365 -23.79 -27.88 7.79
N GLY A 366 -24.83 -27.42 8.48
CA GLY A 366 -24.70 -26.66 9.73
C GLY A 366 -24.39 -25.18 9.54
N LYS A 367 -24.20 -24.46 10.64
CA LYS A 367 -23.95 -23.00 10.66
C LYS A 367 -22.66 -22.56 9.96
N TRP A 368 -21.72 -23.49 9.77
CA TRP A 368 -20.44 -23.24 9.10
C TRP A 368 -20.43 -23.69 7.63
N LYS A 369 -21.61 -23.99 7.07
CA LYS A 369 -21.75 -24.53 5.70
C LYS A 369 -21.16 -23.56 4.68
N GLU A 370 -20.23 -24.07 3.87
CA GLU A 370 -19.59 -23.38 2.77
C GLU A 370 -20.20 -23.85 1.44
N ALA A 371 -21.43 -23.41 1.16
CA ALA A 371 -22.21 -23.90 0.01
C ALA A 371 -21.55 -23.60 -1.34
N ASP A 372 -20.90 -22.43 -1.44
CA ASP A 372 -20.27 -21.92 -2.66
C ASP A 372 -18.84 -22.44 -2.86
N TRP A 373 -18.36 -23.38 -2.03
CA TRP A 373 -17.03 -23.95 -2.20
C TRP A 373 -16.97 -24.92 -3.38
N ILE A 374 -16.33 -24.46 -4.46
CA ILE A 374 -16.19 -25.20 -5.73
C ILE A 374 -14.72 -25.48 -6.12
N LEU A 375 -13.74 -24.99 -5.36
CA LEU A 375 -12.33 -25.05 -5.77
C LEU A 375 -11.75 -26.46 -5.71
N CYS A 376 -12.11 -27.24 -4.69
CA CYS A 376 -11.55 -28.55 -4.42
C CYS A 376 -12.43 -29.37 -3.46
N ASP A 377 -12.09 -30.64 -3.22
CA ASP A 377 -12.72 -31.49 -2.19
C ASP A 377 -12.27 -31.11 -0.76
N ARG A 378 -11.21 -30.29 -0.65
CA ARG A 378 -10.63 -29.75 0.58
C ARG A 378 -10.52 -28.24 0.53
N TYR A 379 -10.32 -27.61 1.68
CA TYR A 379 -9.86 -26.24 1.73
C TYR A 379 -8.40 -26.15 1.26
N LEU A 380 -8.03 -25.02 0.63
CA LEU A 380 -6.62 -24.72 0.35
C LEU A 380 -5.88 -24.47 1.68
N PRO A 381 -4.56 -24.73 1.79
CA PRO A 381 -3.83 -24.55 3.03
C PRO A 381 -3.97 -23.15 3.64
N TYR A 382 -4.24 -23.09 4.94
CA TYR A 382 -4.50 -21.83 5.65
C TYR A 382 -4.03 -21.88 7.11
N GLN A 383 -3.72 -20.73 7.69
CA GLN A 383 -3.31 -20.63 9.10
C GLN A 383 -4.56 -20.64 9.99
N LEU A 384 -4.62 -21.56 10.95
CA LEU A 384 -5.82 -21.81 11.76
C LEU A 384 -6.03 -20.80 12.90
N GLY A 385 -7.26 -20.28 12.99
CA GLY A 385 -7.96 -19.84 14.19
C GLY A 385 -7.47 -18.54 14.84
N GLY A 386 -7.17 -18.61 16.14
CA GLY A 386 -7.01 -17.45 17.04
C GLY A 386 -5.84 -16.52 16.74
N GLY A 387 -5.00 -16.81 15.73
CA GLY A 387 -4.07 -15.82 15.21
C GLY A 387 -3.06 -16.32 14.18
N TYR A 388 -2.60 -15.38 13.36
CA TYR A 388 -1.59 -15.58 12.32
C TYR A 388 -0.92 -14.25 11.96
N VAL A 389 0.29 -14.32 11.40
CA VAL A 389 1.05 -13.17 10.91
C VAL A 389 1.12 -13.18 9.39
N ILE A 390 0.88 -12.02 8.78
CA ILE A 390 1.18 -11.74 7.38
C ILE A 390 2.16 -10.57 7.25
N SER A 391 3.04 -10.59 6.25
CA SER A 391 3.87 -9.44 5.93
C SER A 391 3.09 -8.33 5.22
N TYR A 392 3.65 -7.12 5.21
CA TYR A 392 3.06 -5.96 4.54
C TYR A 392 2.70 -6.22 3.08
N GLN A 393 3.55 -6.90 2.29
CA GLN A 393 3.24 -7.14 0.88
C GLN A 393 2.00 -8.00 0.68
N LEU A 394 1.75 -8.99 1.57
CA LEU A 394 0.55 -9.82 1.51
C LEU A 394 -0.68 -9.03 1.96
N ALA A 395 -0.54 -8.22 3.02
CA ALA A 395 -1.59 -7.30 3.48
C ALA A 395 -1.98 -6.29 2.39
N ALA A 396 -0.99 -5.68 1.73
CA ALA A 396 -1.18 -4.75 0.63
C ALA A 396 -1.84 -5.41 -0.58
N TYR A 397 -1.47 -6.65 -0.90
CA TYR A 397 -2.14 -7.43 -1.95
C TYR A 397 -3.63 -7.62 -1.64
N ILE A 398 -3.96 -8.02 -0.41
CA ILE A 398 -5.36 -8.19 0.02
C ILE A 398 -6.11 -6.87 -0.14
N SER A 399 -5.60 -5.77 0.44
CA SER A 399 -6.21 -4.43 0.39
C SER A 399 -6.45 -3.94 -1.06
N GLN A 400 -5.45 -4.07 -1.94
CA GLN A 400 -5.55 -3.60 -3.32
C GLN A 400 -6.53 -4.42 -4.17
N ASN A 401 -6.71 -5.70 -3.85
CA ASN A 401 -7.50 -6.63 -4.67
C ASN A 401 -8.85 -7.00 -4.03
N MET A 402 -9.26 -6.38 -2.91
CA MET A 402 -10.47 -6.73 -2.15
C MET A 402 -11.74 -6.91 -3.00
N LYS A 403 -11.88 -6.18 -4.11
CA LYS A 403 -13.03 -6.26 -5.03
C LYS A 403 -13.07 -7.55 -5.86
N LEU A 404 -11.92 -8.19 -6.04
CA LEU A 404 -11.75 -9.43 -6.81
C LEU A 404 -11.76 -10.68 -5.91
N LEU A 405 -11.51 -10.51 -4.62
CA LEU A 405 -11.41 -11.61 -3.67
C LEU A 405 -12.79 -12.22 -3.38
N LYS A 406 -12.89 -13.55 -3.46
CA LYS A 406 -14.07 -14.30 -3.00
C LYS A 406 -13.99 -14.47 -1.48
N TYR A 407 -15.04 -14.06 -0.78
CA TYR A 407 -15.19 -14.25 0.66
C TYR A 407 -15.91 -15.58 0.92
N TYR A 408 -15.35 -16.37 1.83
CA TYR A 408 -15.95 -17.60 2.36
C TYR A 408 -16.43 -17.35 3.80
N VAL A 409 -17.32 -18.21 4.30
CA VAL A 409 -17.87 -18.14 5.66
C VAL A 409 -16.75 -18.26 6.69
N SER A 410 -15.78 -19.14 6.45
CA SER A 410 -14.55 -19.16 7.27
C SER A 410 -13.57 -18.07 6.84
N GLU A 411 -13.22 -17.21 7.80
CA GLU A 411 -12.25 -16.13 7.61
C GLU A 411 -10.85 -16.66 7.33
N ASP A 412 -10.34 -17.58 8.15
CA ASP A 412 -9.02 -18.18 7.97
C ASP A 412 -8.87 -18.85 6.58
N VAL A 413 -9.90 -19.58 6.14
CA VAL A 413 -9.96 -20.19 4.80
C VAL A 413 -9.94 -19.11 3.72
N SER A 414 -10.68 -18.02 3.90
CA SER A 414 -10.69 -16.91 2.95
C SER A 414 -9.28 -16.34 2.76
N VAL A 415 -8.57 -16.06 3.84
CA VAL A 415 -7.18 -15.56 3.78
C VAL A 415 -6.24 -16.57 3.11
N GLY A 416 -6.39 -17.86 3.44
CA GLY A 416 -5.66 -18.93 2.76
C GLY A 416 -5.87 -18.93 1.25
N VAL A 417 -7.12 -18.80 0.79
CA VAL A 417 -7.46 -18.75 -0.64
C VAL A 417 -6.92 -17.49 -1.31
N TRP A 418 -7.04 -16.32 -0.67
CA TRP A 418 -6.56 -15.06 -1.24
C TRP A 418 -5.06 -15.08 -1.51
N LEU A 419 -4.29 -15.77 -0.67
CA LEU A 419 -2.84 -15.84 -0.75
C LEU A 419 -2.30 -17.06 -1.51
N ALA A 420 -3.16 -18.02 -1.86
CA ALA A 420 -2.75 -19.30 -2.47
C ALA A 420 -2.13 -19.15 -3.86
N GLY A 421 -2.53 -18.12 -4.62
CA GLY A 421 -1.98 -17.83 -5.94
C GLY A 421 -0.66 -17.02 -5.92
N MET A 422 -0.20 -16.62 -4.74
CA MET A 422 1.03 -15.85 -4.57
C MET A 422 2.22 -16.74 -4.23
N ASP A 423 3.43 -16.26 -4.53
CA ASP A 423 4.69 -16.86 -4.05
C ASP A 423 4.90 -16.59 -2.54
N THR A 424 4.02 -17.19 -1.74
CA THR A 424 3.91 -16.99 -0.30
C THR A 424 4.87 -17.93 0.43
N LYS A 425 5.66 -17.38 1.38
CA LYS A 425 6.43 -18.18 2.33
C LYS A 425 5.52 -18.60 3.47
N TYR A 426 4.96 -19.80 3.35
CA TYR A 426 4.22 -20.45 4.43
C TYR A 426 5.18 -20.90 5.53
N VAL A 427 4.90 -20.51 6.77
CA VAL A 427 5.62 -21.00 7.94
C VAL A 427 4.60 -21.61 8.90
N HIS A 428 4.73 -22.91 9.13
CA HIS A 428 3.99 -23.61 10.18
C HIS A 428 4.77 -23.53 11.49
N ASP A 429 4.08 -23.16 12.56
CA ASP A 429 4.68 -23.03 13.88
C ASP A 429 3.75 -23.58 14.97
N PRO A 430 4.09 -24.74 15.57
CA PRO A 430 3.33 -25.35 16.66
C PRO A 430 3.22 -24.48 17.92
N ARG A 431 4.00 -23.40 18.02
CA ARG A 431 3.87 -22.45 19.15
C ARG A 431 2.64 -21.54 19.02
N PHE A 432 1.92 -21.58 17.90
CA PHE A 432 0.61 -20.97 17.73
C PHE A 432 -0.46 -21.95 18.21
N ASP A 433 -0.80 -21.91 19.51
CA ASP A 433 -1.94 -22.65 20.06
C ASP A 433 -3.25 -21.93 19.71
N THR A 434 -3.61 -21.96 18.43
CA THR A 434 -4.66 -21.13 17.84
C THR A 434 -5.86 -21.92 17.33
N GLU A 435 -5.86 -23.24 17.49
CA GLU A 435 -7.00 -24.08 17.14
C GLU A 435 -8.25 -23.75 17.99
N PHE A 436 -9.43 -24.23 17.57
CA PHE A 436 -10.69 -24.01 18.28
C PHE A 436 -10.69 -24.51 19.75
N GLN A 437 -9.85 -25.50 20.05
CA GLN A 437 -9.55 -26.00 21.38
C GLN A 437 -8.05 -25.95 21.62
N SER A 438 -7.67 -25.33 22.75
CA SER A 438 -6.30 -25.21 23.22
C SER A 438 -5.63 -26.58 23.38
N ARG A 439 -4.35 -26.66 23.03
CA ARG A 439 -3.50 -27.85 23.20
C ARG A 439 -2.99 -28.05 24.63
N GLY A 440 -3.24 -27.09 25.51
CA GLY A 440 -2.88 -27.16 26.92
C GLY A 440 -2.17 -25.89 27.34
N CYS A 441 -1.10 -26.03 28.13
CA CYS A 441 -0.25 -24.92 28.52
C CYS A 441 1.22 -25.31 28.31
N ASN A 442 1.92 -24.56 27.45
CA ASN A 442 3.33 -24.74 27.16
C ASN A 442 4.03 -23.35 27.16
N ASN A 443 5.19 -23.23 27.82
CA ASN A 443 5.90 -21.95 27.94
C ASN A 443 6.61 -21.50 26.66
N GLU A 444 6.60 -22.30 25.60
CA GLU A 444 7.06 -21.94 24.26
C GLU A 444 5.96 -21.31 23.42
N TYR A 445 4.68 -21.41 23.81
CA TYR A 445 3.59 -20.80 23.06
C TYR A 445 3.83 -19.31 22.85
N LEU A 446 3.59 -18.87 21.62
CA LEU A 446 3.64 -17.47 21.20
C LEU A 446 2.25 -16.85 21.31
N ILE A 447 1.23 -17.61 20.92
CA ILE A 447 -0.19 -17.26 21.00
C ILE A 447 -0.92 -18.43 21.64
N THR A 448 -1.83 -18.15 22.56
CA THR A 448 -2.63 -19.17 23.23
C THR A 448 -4.11 -18.81 23.21
N HIS A 449 -4.90 -19.67 22.59
CA HIS A 449 -6.33 -19.51 22.36
C HIS A 449 -7.07 -20.82 22.68
N LYS A 450 -8.29 -20.81 23.20
CA LYS A 450 -9.07 -19.67 23.73
C LYS A 450 -8.71 -19.41 25.19
N LYS A 451 -8.80 -18.16 25.64
CA LYS A 451 -8.61 -17.75 27.03
C LYS A 451 -9.68 -16.75 27.45
N SER A 452 -10.34 -17.04 28.56
CA SER A 452 -11.23 -16.08 29.21
C SER A 452 -10.43 -14.91 29.80
N PRO A 453 -11.07 -13.76 30.09
CA PRO A 453 -10.42 -12.63 30.76
C PRO A 453 -9.62 -13.04 32.00
N LYS A 454 -10.23 -13.83 32.89
CA LYS A 454 -9.57 -14.37 34.10
C LYS A 454 -8.34 -15.21 33.78
N GLN A 455 -8.40 -16.03 32.73
CA GLN A 455 -7.26 -16.85 32.31
C GLN A 455 -6.13 -15.97 31.74
N MET A 456 -6.44 -14.94 30.95
CA MET A 456 -5.42 -14.01 30.43
C MET A 456 -4.70 -13.27 31.56
N VAL A 457 -5.44 -12.80 32.57
CA VAL A 457 -4.86 -12.16 33.77
C VAL A 457 -3.92 -13.14 34.50
N ALA A 458 -4.33 -14.39 34.67
CA ALA A 458 -3.49 -15.41 35.31
C ALA A 458 -2.21 -15.70 34.50
N LEU A 459 -2.31 -15.88 33.18
CA LEU A 459 -1.14 -16.08 32.31
C LEU A 459 -0.18 -14.89 32.37
N PHE A 460 -0.72 -13.67 32.40
CA PHE A 460 0.09 -12.46 32.50
C PHE A 460 0.77 -12.34 33.86
N ALA A 461 0.06 -12.59 34.96
CA ALA A 461 0.61 -12.56 36.30
C ALA A 461 1.76 -13.57 36.44
N ASN A 462 1.57 -14.81 35.96
CA ASN A 462 2.62 -15.82 35.92
C ASN A 462 3.84 -15.33 35.13
N LEU A 463 3.61 -14.75 33.95
CA LEU A 463 4.68 -14.25 33.09
C LEU A 463 5.49 -13.14 33.75
N GLN A 464 4.83 -12.22 34.45
CA GLN A 464 5.48 -11.13 35.19
C GLN A 464 6.29 -11.65 36.39
N GLN A 465 5.75 -12.61 37.14
CA GLN A 465 6.38 -13.10 38.37
C GLN A 465 7.51 -14.10 38.11
N THR A 466 7.37 -14.94 37.08
CA THR A 466 8.22 -16.12 36.87
C THR A 466 8.92 -16.15 35.51
N GLY A 467 8.58 -15.24 34.59
CA GLY A 467 9.05 -15.29 33.20
C GLY A 467 8.38 -16.39 32.36
N ARG A 468 7.39 -17.11 32.90
CA ARG A 468 6.69 -18.25 32.30
C ARG A 468 5.19 -18.04 32.34
N ILE A 469 4.46 -18.45 31.30
CA ILE A 469 2.99 -18.35 31.28
C ILE A 469 2.31 -19.50 32.05
N CYS A 470 2.96 -20.66 32.11
CA CYS A 470 2.50 -21.87 32.78
C CYS A 470 3.35 -22.13 34.03
N LEU A 471 2.71 -22.17 35.20
CA LEU A 471 3.37 -22.65 36.43
C LEU A 471 3.72 -24.15 36.32
N LYS A 472 2.85 -24.91 35.67
CA LYS A 472 3.05 -26.30 35.29
C LYS A 472 2.53 -26.51 33.88
N GLU A 473 3.38 -27.02 33.01
CA GLU A 473 3.01 -27.36 31.63
C GLU A 473 2.17 -28.63 31.59
N PHE A 474 1.24 -28.68 30.65
CA PHE A 474 0.43 -29.87 30.40
C PHE A 474 -0.05 -29.88 28.95
N GLN A 475 -0.22 -31.08 28.40
CA GLN A 475 -0.77 -31.29 27.07
C GLN A 475 -2.18 -31.87 27.20
N ALA A 476 -3.18 -31.14 26.71
CA ALA A 476 -4.57 -31.58 26.64
C ALA A 476 -4.84 -32.38 25.36
N ARG A 477 -4.10 -32.11 24.28
CA ARG A 477 -4.24 -32.79 22.98
C ARG A 477 -2.94 -32.69 22.17
N PRO A 478 -2.63 -33.69 21.31
CA PRO A 478 -1.39 -33.71 20.56
C PRO A 478 -1.33 -32.61 19.50
N SER A 479 -0.14 -32.05 19.30
CA SER A 479 0.19 -31.11 18.21
C SER A 479 0.67 -31.86 16.96
N TYR A 480 1.06 -31.13 15.91
CA TYR A 480 1.72 -31.67 14.72
C TYR A 480 2.72 -30.66 14.16
N VAL A 481 3.64 -31.15 13.31
CA VAL A 481 4.49 -30.33 12.45
C VAL A 481 4.00 -30.55 11.03
N TYR A 482 3.75 -29.48 10.29
CA TYR A 482 3.32 -29.55 8.89
C TYR A 482 4.47 -30.08 8.02
N ASP A 483 4.25 -31.22 7.37
CA ASP A 483 5.17 -31.81 6.41
C ASP A 483 4.90 -31.24 5.01
N PHE A 484 5.82 -30.39 4.55
CA PHE A 484 5.75 -29.76 3.22
C PHE A 484 6.18 -30.69 2.08
N SER A 485 6.71 -31.88 2.37
CA SER A 485 7.13 -32.85 1.35
C SER A 485 5.99 -33.73 0.84
N VAL A 486 4.85 -33.71 1.53
CA VAL A 486 3.65 -34.49 1.20
C VAL A 486 2.49 -33.57 0.78
N PRO A 487 1.47 -34.10 0.08
CA PRO A 487 0.28 -33.33 -0.22
C PRO A 487 -0.42 -32.79 1.05
N PRO A 488 -1.13 -31.65 0.97
CA PRO A 488 -1.84 -31.05 2.12
C PRO A 488 -2.76 -32.02 2.88
N SER A 489 -3.33 -33.02 2.19
CA SER A 489 -4.17 -34.04 2.80
C SER A 489 -3.44 -34.97 3.77
N GLN A 490 -2.11 -35.01 3.73
CA GLN A 490 -1.23 -35.89 4.51
C GLN A 490 -0.25 -35.12 5.43
N CYS A 491 -0.24 -33.79 5.39
CA CYS A 491 0.76 -32.92 6.05
C CYS A 491 0.91 -33.08 7.56
N CYS A 492 -0.17 -33.45 8.26
CA CYS A 492 -0.38 -32.93 9.60
C CYS A 492 -0.67 -34.07 10.61
N THR A 493 0.19 -35.09 10.64
CA THR A 493 0.03 -36.25 11.52
C THR A 493 0.27 -35.87 12.98
N ARG A 494 -0.74 -36.08 13.84
CA ARG A 494 -0.62 -35.85 15.29
C ARG A 494 -0.02 -37.07 15.97
N ARG A 495 1.03 -36.87 16.76
CA ARG A 495 1.69 -37.92 17.54
C ARG A 495 1.63 -37.57 19.03
N ASN A 496 1.12 -38.49 19.84
CA ASN A 496 1.12 -38.37 21.30
C ASN A 496 2.56 -38.34 21.84
N ASN A 497 2.79 -37.59 22.91
CA ASN A 497 4.09 -37.48 23.60
C ASN A 497 5.26 -37.04 22.70
N SER A 498 4.97 -36.32 21.62
CA SER A 498 5.99 -35.86 20.66
C SER A 498 6.87 -34.71 21.19
N GLY A 499 6.53 -34.12 22.34
CA GLY A 499 7.20 -32.92 22.85
C GLY A 499 6.97 -31.66 22.01
N ILE A 500 6.20 -31.77 20.92
CA ILE A 500 5.82 -30.63 20.08
C ILE A 500 4.86 -29.75 20.88
N PRO A 501 5.14 -28.44 21.02
CA PRO A 501 4.24 -27.49 21.66
C PRO A 501 2.80 -27.59 21.15
#